data_AF-R6HBJ4-F1
#
_entry.id   AF-R6HBJ4-F1
#
_cell.length_a   1.000
_cell.length_b   1.000
_cell.length_c   1.000
_cell.angle_alpha   90.00
_cell.angle_beta   90.00
_cell.angle_gamma   90.00
#
_symmetry.space_group_name_H-M   'P 1'
#
loop_
_entity.id
_entity.type
_entity.pdbx_description
1 polymer ?
#
loop_
_entity_poly.entity_id
_entity_poly.type
_entity_poly.pdbx_seq_one_letter_code
_entity_poly.pdbx_strand_id
1 'polypeptide(L)'
;MVDFKERAERLIDEITARGKLPIIVGGTGLYIKALLEDYKFSSKGEDSALRAELEALLAEQGKEELYDRLVKSAPAEAGKIDINNTRRVIRAIEAAESGDDLSHSKSEELVYDAAVFGLRMERSALYDRINRRVDIMLEQGLIEETRRLLEEGVPESAQSMQAIGYRQTVLYLKGEWDKAIAVDKIKQATRNFAKRQFTWYKKMPYVKWFNLDAEPNYENVTAEMIKTVVEKFKIG
;
A
#
# COMPACT_ATOMS: atom_id res chain seq x y z
N MET A 1 2.85 -3.91 -8.52
CA MET A 1 1.46 -3.39 -8.59
C MET A 1 0.74 -3.89 -9.83
N VAL A 2 1.35 -3.73 -11.02
CA VAL A 2 0.90 -4.38 -12.27
C VAL A 2 0.74 -5.89 -12.07
N ASP A 3 1.77 -6.55 -11.51
CA ASP A 3 1.72 -7.98 -11.16
C ASP A 3 0.54 -8.36 -10.24
N PHE A 4 0.16 -7.49 -9.29
CA PHE A 4 -0.99 -7.78 -8.44
C PHE A 4 -2.30 -7.72 -9.22
N LYS A 5 -2.51 -6.67 -10.03
CA LYS A 5 -3.75 -6.47 -10.78
C LYS A 5 -3.97 -7.65 -11.73
N GLU A 6 -2.97 -7.98 -12.55
CA GLU A 6 -3.03 -9.08 -13.52
C GLU A 6 -3.28 -10.43 -12.85
N ARG A 7 -2.60 -10.72 -11.73
CA ARG A 7 -2.82 -11.96 -10.98
C ARG A 7 -4.19 -12.01 -10.31
N ALA A 8 -4.67 -10.87 -9.80
CA ALA A 8 -5.98 -10.78 -9.17
C ALA A 8 -7.09 -10.98 -10.20
N GLU A 9 -7.01 -10.31 -11.36
CA GLU A 9 -7.94 -10.48 -12.48
C GLU A 9 -8.03 -11.93 -12.93
N ARG A 10 -6.88 -12.57 -13.18
CA ARG A 10 -6.84 -13.99 -13.54
C ARG A 10 -7.50 -14.89 -12.50
N LEU A 11 -7.19 -14.69 -11.21
CA LEU A 11 -7.76 -15.49 -10.14
C LEU A 11 -9.27 -15.26 -9.97
N ILE A 12 -9.74 -14.03 -10.16
CA ILE A 12 -11.17 -13.69 -10.15
C ILE A 12 -11.89 -14.48 -11.24
N ASP A 13 -11.36 -14.49 -12.47
CA ASP A 13 -11.95 -15.21 -13.59
C ASP A 13 -11.97 -16.72 -13.33
N GLU A 14 -10.86 -17.29 -12.87
CA GLU A 14 -10.75 -18.71 -12.55
C GLU A 14 -11.73 -19.14 -11.43
N ILE A 15 -11.86 -18.34 -10.38
CA ILE A 15 -12.78 -18.62 -9.26
C ILE A 15 -14.23 -18.51 -9.73
N THR A 16 -14.55 -17.48 -10.50
CA THR A 16 -15.90 -17.25 -11.04
C THR A 16 -16.31 -18.35 -12.01
N ALA A 17 -15.39 -18.82 -12.87
CA ALA A 17 -15.62 -19.94 -13.79
C ALA A 17 -15.96 -21.25 -13.08
N ARG A 18 -15.57 -21.40 -11.80
CA ARG A 18 -15.96 -22.53 -10.94
C ARG A 18 -17.28 -22.32 -10.19
N GLY A 19 -18.03 -21.26 -10.52
CA GLY A 19 -19.27 -20.89 -9.83
C GLY A 19 -19.06 -20.48 -8.36
N LYS A 20 -17.88 -19.95 -8.03
CA LYS A 20 -17.54 -19.49 -6.68
C LYS A 20 -17.43 -17.96 -6.64
N LEU A 21 -17.68 -17.38 -5.48
CA LEU A 21 -17.53 -15.95 -5.23
C LEU A 21 -16.07 -15.64 -4.84
N PRO A 22 -15.32 -14.85 -5.61
CA PRO A 22 -13.98 -14.41 -5.23
C PRO A 22 -14.02 -13.47 -4.02
N ILE A 23 -13.19 -13.71 -3.01
CA ILE A 23 -13.06 -12.85 -1.83
C ILE A 23 -11.60 -12.39 -1.72
N ILE A 24 -11.40 -11.07 -1.78
CA ILE A 24 -10.09 -10.44 -1.59
C ILE A 24 -10.04 -9.87 -0.17
N VAL A 25 -9.07 -10.33 0.61
CA VAL A 25 -8.88 -9.90 2.00
C VAL A 25 -7.59 -9.10 2.14
N GLY A 26 -7.69 -7.91 2.71
CA GLY A 26 -6.55 -7.04 2.99
C GLY A 26 -6.11 -6.21 1.78
N GLY A 27 -4.81 -5.96 1.71
CA GLY A 27 -4.20 -5.14 0.66
C GLY A 27 -3.98 -3.67 1.05
N THR A 28 -3.20 -2.99 0.22
CA THR A 28 -3.03 -1.53 0.32
C THR A 28 -4.15 -0.87 -0.45
N GLY A 29 -4.71 0.24 0.05
CA GLY A 29 -5.84 0.92 -0.61
C GLY A 29 -5.61 1.19 -2.09
N LEU A 30 -4.39 1.55 -2.50
CA LEU A 30 -4.03 1.75 -3.90
C LEU A 30 -4.21 0.48 -4.78
N TYR A 31 -3.93 -0.70 -4.25
CA TYR A 31 -4.04 -1.97 -4.99
C TYR A 31 -5.52 -2.32 -5.23
N ILE A 32 -6.34 -2.23 -4.18
CA ILE A 32 -7.79 -2.45 -4.28
C ILE A 32 -8.44 -1.41 -5.19
N LYS A 33 -8.05 -0.14 -5.04
CA LYS A 33 -8.52 0.94 -5.90
C LYS A 33 -8.22 0.65 -7.36
N ALA A 34 -6.98 0.23 -7.64
CA ALA A 34 -6.53 -0.01 -9.00
C ALA A 34 -7.27 -1.15 -9.69
N LEU A 35 -7.57 -2.20 -8.93
CA LEU A 35 -8.34 -3.34 -9.40
C LEU A 35 -9.81 -2.97 -9.66
N LEU A 36 -10.41 -2.15 -8.78
CA LEU A 36 -11.83 -1.81 -8.89
C LEU A 36 -12.12 -0.66 -9.87
N GLU A 37 -11.23 0.32 -10.02
CA GLU A 37 -11.44 1.52 -10.85
C GLU A 37 -10.71 1.49 -12.21
N ASP A 38 -10.32 0.30 -12.67
CA ASP A 38 -9.53 0.06 -13.88
C ASP A 38 -8.31 0.99 -14.01
N TYR A 39 -7.53 1.11 -12.95
CA TYR A 39 -6.40 2.03 -12.98
C TYR A 39 -5.37 1.51 -13.97
N LYS A 40 -5.13 2.28 -15.03
CA LYS A 40 -4.10 2.00 -16.04
C LYS A 40 -2.77 2.48 -15.49
N PHE A 41 -1.86 1.54 -15.29
CA PHE A 41 -0.48 1.85 -14.98
C PHE A 41 0.29 2.04 -16.29
N SER A 42 1.20 3.02 -16.32
CA SER A 42 2.18 3.13 -17.41
C SER A 42 2.91 1.80 -17.56
N SER A 43 2.96 1.28 -18.79
CA SER A 43 3.56 -0.02 -19.12
C SER A 43 5.09 -0.01 -19.07
N LYS A 44 5.72 1.18 -18.98
CA LYS A 44 7.15 1.31 -18.70
C LYS A 44 7.38 1.05 -17.22
N GLY A 45 7.93 -0.14 -16.92
CA GLY A 45 8.21 -0.62 -15.57
C GLY A 45 9.20 0.23 -14.79
N GLU A 46 9.40 -0.13 -13.52
CA GLU A 46 10.34 0.53 -12.60
C GLU A 46 11.81 0.43 -13.06
N ASP A 47 12.15 -0.42 -14.02
CA ASP A 47 13.50 -0.63 -14.57
C ASP A 47 13.73 0.10 -15.90
N SER A 48 13.33 1.36 -16.00
CA SER A 48 13.61 2.16 -17.20
C SER A 48 15.00 2.80 -17.13
N ALA A 49 15.69 2.90 -18.28
CA ALA A 49 16.95 3.64 -18.38
C ALA A 49 16.79 5.10 -17.90
N LEU A 50 15.61 5.67 -18.16
CA LEU A 50 15.23 7.00 -17.67
C LEU A 50 15.18 7.06 -16.13
N ARG A 51 14.65 6.03 -15.46
CA ARG A 51 14.67 6.01 -13.99
C ARG A 51 16.09 6.03 -13.46
N ALA A 52 16.96 5.19 -14.01
CA ALA A 52 18.35 5.11 -13.58
C ALA A 52 19.06 6.47 -13.77
N GLU A 53 18.80 7.15 -14.89
CA GLU A 53 19.29 8.52 -15.14
C GLU A 53 18.78 9.52 -14.08
N LEU A 54 17.47 9.49 -13.77
CA LEU A 54 16.87 10.41 -12.81
C LEU A 54 17.30 10.13 -11.36
N GLU A 55 17.53 8.86 -11.00
CA GLU A 55 18.08 8.47 -9.72
C GLU A 55 19.55 8.89 -9.59
N ALA A 56 20.34 8.77 -10.67
CA ALA A 56 21.71 9.30 -10.72
C ALA A 56 21.72 10.83 -10.59
N LEU A 57 20.86 11.54 -11.32
CA LEU A 57 20.72 12.99 -11.22
C LEU A 57 20.39 13.43 -9.79
N LEU A 58 19.46 12.73 -9.13
CA LEU A 58 19.11 13.00 -7.74
C LEU A 58 20.29 12.77 -6.79
N ALA A 59 21.08 11.73 -7.02
CA ALA A 59 22.24 11.40 -6.18
C ALA A 59 23.40 12.40 -6.37
N GLU A 60 23.62 12.86 -7.60
CA GLU A 60 24.75 13.74 -7.96
C GLU A 60 24.46 15.22 -7.73
N GLN A 61 23.26 15.69 -8.09
CA GLN A 61 22.92 17.11 -8.16
C GLN A 61 21.81 17.52 -7.19
N GLY A 62 21.14 16.55 -6.58
CA GLY A 62 20.13 16.79 -5.56
C GLY A 62 18.71 16.96 -6.11
N LYS A 63 17.77 17.20 -5.18
CA LYS A 63 16.32 17.21 -5.47
C LYS A 63 15.88 18.48 -6.19
N GLU A 64 16.62 19.57 -6.04
CA GLU A 64 16.39 20.85 -6.69
C GLU A 64 16.53 20.70 -8.21
N GLU A 65 17.62 20.11 -8.69
CA GLU A 65 17.83 19.88 -10.13
C GLU A 65 16.81 18.87 -10.69
N LEU A 66 16.51 17.82 -9.94
CA LEU A 66 15.46 16.87 -10.33
C LEU A 66 14.09 17.55 -10.46
N TYR A 67 13.79 18.52 -9.60
CA TYR A 67 12.54 19.27 -9.66
C TYR A 67 12.53 20.27 -10.83
N ASP A 68 13.67 20.89 -11.14
CA ASP A 68 13.80 21.72 -12.35
C ASP A 68 13.61 20.90 -13.63
N ARG A 69 14.05 19.63 -13.63
CA ARG A 69 13.73 18.68 -14.71
C ARG A 69 12.22 18.45 -14.82
N LEU A 70 11.52 18.27 -13.70
CA LEU A 70 10.05 18.15 -13.68
C LEU A 70 9.35 19.39 -14.23
N VAL A 71 9.80 20.59 -13.85
CA VAL A 71 9.22 21.85 -14.35
C VAL A 71 9.34 21.93 -15.87
N LYS A 72 10.45 21.45 -16.45
CA LYS A 72 10.68 21.43 -17.90
C LYS A 72 9.87 20.36 -18.62
N SER A 73 9.80 19.13 -18.08
CA SER A 73 9.16 18.00 -18.77
C SER A 73 7.65 17.90 -18.50
N ALA A 74 7.18 18.24 -17.30
CA ALA A 74 5.79 18.11 -16.86
C ALA A 74 5.30 19.37 -16.13
N PRO A 75 5.25 20.55 -16.78
CA PRO A 75 4.91 21.82 -16.12
C PRO A 75 3.52 21.82 -15.46
N ALA A 76 2.58 21.01 -15.96
CA ALA A 76 1.24 20.87 -15.37
C ALA A 76 1.24 20.13 -14.02
N GLU A 77 2.27 19.33 -13.74
CA GLU A 77 2.44 18.60 -12.47
C GLU A 77 3.36 19.33 -11.49
N ALA A 78 4.18 20.27 -11.99
CA ALA A 78 4.96 21.18 -11.17
C ALA A 78 4.02 22.00 -10.25
N GLY A 79 4.34 22.04 -8.95
CA GLY A 79 3.52 22.69 -7.92
C GLY A 79 2.41 21.81 -7.32
N LYS A 80 2.04 20.70 -7.96
CA LYS A 80 1.15 19.68 -7.34
C LYS A 80 1.92 18.66 -6.50
N ILE A 81 3.20 18.46 -6.82
CA ILE A 81 4.07 17.47 -6.18
C ILE A 81 5.06 18.20 -5.29
N ASP A 82 5.17 17.77 -4.03
CA ASP A 82 6.19 18.24 -3.10
C ASP A 82 7.58 17.78 -3.58
N ILE A 83 8.53 18.71 -3.68
CA ILE A 83 9.94 18.47 -4.07
C ILE A 83 10.62 17.37 -3.24
N ASN A 84 10.24 17.22 -1.97
CA ASN A 84 10.81 16.19 -1.10
C ASN A 84 10.25 14.80 -1.41
N ASN A 85 9.19 14.69 -2.22
CA ASN A 85 8.65 13.43 -2.69
C ASN A 85 9.30 13.03 -4.01
N THR A 86 10.61 12.81 -3.97
CA THR A 86 11.45 12.53 -5.14
C THR A 86 10.92 11.39 -5.99
N ARG A 87 10.36 10.33 -5.39
CA ARG A 87 9.70 9.24 -6.12
C ARG A 87 8.51 9.70 -6.97
N ARG A 88 7.68 10.63 -6.48
CA ARG A 88 6.59 11.20 -7.28
C ARG A 88 7.09 12.14 -8.37
N VAL A 89 8.18 12.88 -8.09
CA VAL A 89 8.84 13.73 -9.08
C VAL A 89 9.37 12.89 -10.24
N ILE A 90 10.18 11.86 -9.96
CA ILE A 90 10.69 10.90 -10.95
C ILE A 90 9.55 10.32 -11.78
N ARG A 91 8.50 9.80 -11.12
CA ARG A 91 7.35 9.20 -11.82
C ARG A 91 6.61 10.19 -12.73
N ALA A 92 6.52 11.45 -12.33
CA ALA A 92 5.85 12.46 -13.15
C ALA A 92 6.69 12.83 -14.38
N ILE A 93 8.01 12.88 -14.26
CA ILE A 93 8.93 13.02 -15.39
C ILE A 93 8.82 11.80 -16.31
N GLU A 94 8.86 10.58 -15.77
CA GLU A 94 8.76 9.34 -16.54
C GLU A 94 7.49 9.31 -17.40
N ALA A 95 6.35 9.68 -16.81
CA ALA A 95 5.07 9.66 -17.52
C ALA A 95 4.97 10.76 -18.59
N ALA A 96 5.49 11.96 -18.31
CA ALA A 96 5.51 13.04 -19.29
C ALA A 96 6.39 12.71 -20.50
N GLU A 97 7.54 12.08 -20.28
CA GLU A 97 8.46 11.67 -21.36
C GLU A 97 7.99 10.40 -22.09
N SER A 98 7.20 9.54 -21.45
CA SER A 98 6.59 8.38 -22.11
C SER A 98 5.34 8.70 -22.92
N GLY A 99 4.73 9.87 -22.69
CA GLY A 99 3.43 10.23 -23.23
C GLY A 99 2.26 9.52 -22.52
N ASP A 100 2.51 8.89 -21.38
CA ASP A 100 1.46 8.30 -20.56
C ASP A 100 0.72 9.41 -19.81
N ASP A 101 -0.61 9.45 -19.97
CA ASP A 101 -1.41 10.43 -19.26
C ASP A 101 -1.44 10.12 -17.75
N LEU A 102 -0.84 11.01 -16.95
CA LEU A 102 -0.97 11.00 -15.49
C LEU A 102 -2.37 11.44 -15.04
N SER A 103 -3.14 12.07 -15.94
CA SER A 103 -4.53 12.40 -15.70
C SER A 103 -5.33 11.09 -15.67
N HIS A 104 -5.59 10.64 -14.44
CA HIS A 104 -6.48 9.52 -14.23
C HIS A 104 -7.88 9.97 -14.64
N SER A 105 -8.31 9.58 -15.83
CA SER A 105 -9.73 9.50 -16.11
C SER A 105 -10.33 8.57 -15.05
N LYS A 106 -11.06 9.14 -14.11
CA LYS A 106 -11.89 8.34 -13.21
C LYS A 106 -12.85 7.58 -14.11
N SER A 107 -12.72 6.27 -14.20
CA SER A 107 -13.86 5.46 -14.58
C SER A 107 -14.99 5.78 -13.60
N GLU A 108 -16.15 6.21 -14.10
CA GLU A 108 -17.31 6.45 -13.24
C GLU A 108 -17.87 5.13 -12.67
N GLU A 109 -17.55 4.01 -13.30
CA GLU A 109 -18.03 2.68 -12.93
C GLU A 109 -16.90 1.75 -12.45
N LEU A 110 -17.24 0.86 -11.52
CA LEU A 110 -16.32 -0.18 -11.04
C LEU A 110 -16.24 -1.31 -12.07
N VAL A 111 -15.04 -1.86 -12.26
CA VAL A 111 -14.79 -3.02 -13.14
C VAL A 111 -15.60 -4.24 -12.71
N TYR A 112 -15.85 -4.37 -11.42
CA TYR A 112 -16.56 -5.49 -10.82
C TYR A 112 -17.80 -5.00 -10.08
N ASP A 113 -18.87 -5.78 -10.14
CA ASP A 113 -19.97 -5.67 -9.18
C ASP A 113 -19.50 -6.20 -7.82
N ALA A 114 -18.82 -5.35 -7.05
CA ALA A 114 -18.15 -5.74 -5.82
C ALA A 114 -18.93 -5.29 -4.57
N ALA A 115 -18.98 -6.17 -3.56
CA ALA A 115 -19.32 -5.78 -2.20
C ALA A 115 -18.02 -5.41 -1.46
N VAL A 116 -17.81 -4.12 -1.20
CA VAL A 116 -16.57 -3.64 -0.58
C VAL A 116 -16.82 -3.26 0.88
N PHE A 117 -16.11 -3.92 1.79
CA PHE A 117 -16.27 -3.73 3.22
C PHE A 117 -15.02 -3.13 3.85
N GLY A 118 -15.21 -2.11 4.69
CA GLY A 118 -14.16 -1.50 5.50
C GLY A 118 -14.43 -1.73 6.98
N LEU A 119 -13.43 -2.19 7.72
CA LEU A 119 -13.52 -2.28 9.18
C LEU A 119 -12.86 -1.05 9.79
N ARG A 120 -13.56 -0.36 10.69
CA ARG A 120 -13.01 0.77 11.44
C ARG A 120 -13.30 0.63 12.93
N MET A 121 -12.44 1.23 13.74
CA MET A 121 -12.49 1.19 15.19
C MET A 121 -12.12 2.56 15.73
N GLU A 122 -12.52 2.87 16.96
CA GLU A 122 -12.04 4.04 17.68
C GLU A 122 -10.50 4.10 17.70
N ARG A 123 -9.97 5.32 17.60
CA ARG A 123 -8.54 5.52 17.31
C ARG A 123 -7.65 5.00 18.45
N SER A 124 -8.07 5.21 19.70
CA SER A 124 -7.37 4.71 20.89
C SER A 124 -7.30 3.18 20.87
N ALA A 125 -8.45 2.51 20.75
CA ALA A 125 -8.52 1.05 20.71
C ALA A 125 -7.72 0.46 19.54
N LEU A 126 -7.75 1.07 18.35
CA LEU A 126 -6.91 0.65 17.23
C LEU A 126 -5.41 0.76 17.55
N TYR A 127 -5.00 1.84 18.20
CA TYR A 127 -3.60 2.07 18.55
C TYR A 127 -3.11 1.11 19.62
N ASP A 128 -3.95 0.80 20.61
CA ASP A 128 -3.63 -0.18 21.65
C ASP A 128 -3.45 -1.57 21.05
N ARG A 129 -4.36 -1.98 20.14
CA ARG A 129 -4.22 -3.24 19.39
C ARG A 129 -2.96 -3.28 18.53
N ILE A 130 -2.62 -2.19 17.84
CA ILE A 130 -1.39 -2.08 17.06
C ILE A 130 -0.16 -2.26 17.96
N ASN A 131 -0.12 -1.55 19.09
CA ASN A 131 1.00 -1.62 20.02
C ASN A 131 1.19 -3.04 20.56
N ARG A 132 0.10 -3.67 21.02
CA ARG A 132 0.10 -5.05 21.51
C ARG A 132 0.51 -6.04 20.43
N ARG A 133 0.06 -5.86 19.20
CA ARG A 133 0.46 -6.73 18.07
C ARG A 133 1.96 -6.64 17.80
N VAL A 134 2.54 -5.45 17.88
CA VAL A 134 4.01 -5.30 17.72
C VAL A 134 4.75 -6.02 18.83
N ASP A 135 4.29 -5.94 20.07
CA ASP A 135 4.89 -6.67 21.19
C ASP A 135 4.83 -8.19 20.95
N ILE A 136 3.68 -8.71 20.52
CA ILE A 136 3.52 -10.13 20.15
C ILE A 136 4.45 -10.53 19.00
N MET A 137 4.60 -9.69 17.96
CA MET A 137 5.51 -9.99 16.83
C MET A 137 6.97 -10.11 17.29
N LEU A 138 7.39 -9.30 18.28
CA LEU A 138 8.73 -9.37 18.84
C LEU A 138 8.92 -10.64 19.67
N GLU A 139 7.92 -11.02 20.47
CA GLU A 139 7.91 -12.29 21.21
C GLU A 139 7.95 -13.51 20.29
N GLN A 140 7.31 -13.40 19.11
CA GLN A 140 7.30 -14.43 18.07
C GLN A 140 8.56 -14.44 17.19
N GLY A 141 9.56 -13.59 17.48
CA GLY A 141 10.86 -13.65 16.83
C GLY A 141 11.01 -12.78 15.58
N LEU A 142 10.34 -11.62 15.50
CA LEU A 142 10.56 -10.65 14.41
C LEU A 142 12.05 -10.28 14.23
N ILE A 143 12.80 -10.18 15.33
CA ILE A 143 14.23 -9.83 15.29
C ILE A 143 15.03 -10.97 14.67
N GLU A 144 14.76 -12.19 15.12
CA GLU A 144 15.40 -13.42 14.66
C GLU A 144 15.10 -13.68 13.19
N GLU A 145 13.84 -13.49 12.77
CA GLU A 145 13.44 -13.57 11.37
C GLU A 145 14.21 -12.57 10.50
N THR A 146 14.28 -11.31 10.93
CA THR A 146 15.00 -10.27 10.18
C THR A 146 16.48 -10.59 10.07
N ARG A 147 17.11 -11.04 11.17
CA ARG A 147 18.51 -11.45 11.20
C ARG A 147 18.77 -12.59 10.20
N ARG A 148 17.92 -13.63 10.23
CA ARG A 148 18.04 -14.78 9.32
C ARG A 148 17.94 -14.35 7.85
N LEU A 149 17.02 -13.46 7.50
CA LEU A 149 16.88 -12.97 6.13
C LEU A 149 18.14 -12.23 5.65
N LEU A 150 18.79 -11.46 6.51
CA LEU A 150 20.06 -10.80 6.19
C LEU A 150 21.19 -11.83 6.01
N GLU A 151 21.26 -12.84 6.88
CA GLU A 151 22.23 -13.93 6.80
C GLU A 151 22.05 -14.79 5.54
N GLU A 152 20.81 -14.98 5.08
CA GLU A 152 20.46 -15.63 3.81
C GLU A 152 20.79 -14.77 2.58
N GLY A 153 21.28 -13.55 2.78
CA GLY A 153 21.78 -12.67 1.72
C GLY A 153 20.74 -11.71 1.15
N VAL A 154 19.58 -11.52 1.79
CA VAL A 154 18.63 -10.49 1.38
C VAL A 154 19.24 -9.11 1.65
N PRO A 155 19.44 -8.26 0.62
CA PRO A 155 20.07 -6.96 0.82
C PRO A 155 19.23 -6.04 1.71
N GLU A 156 19.88 -5.22 2.54
CA GLU A 156 19.21 -4.20 3.36
C GLU A 156 18.43 -3.19 2.51
N SER A 157 18.91 -2.93 1.29
CA SER A 157 18.29 -2.04 0.31
C SER A 157 17.08 -2.67 -0.40
N ALA A 158 16.83 -3.98 -0.23
CA ALA A 158 15.71 -4.65 -0.86
C ALA A 158 14.38 -4.01 -0.44
N GLN A 159 13.44 -3.90 -1.38
CA GLN A 159 12.13 -3.30 -1.13
C GLN A 159 11.37 -4.01 0.01
N SER A 160 11.51 -5.34 0.12
CA SER A 160 10.96 -6.14 1.22
C SER A 160 11.51 -5.71 2.58
N MET A 161 12.82 -5.43 2.66
CA MET A 161 13.49 -5.01 3.89
C MET A 161 13.14 -3.58 4.30
N GLN A 162 12.58 -2.78 3.39
CA GLN A 162 12.05 -1.44 3.68
C GLN A 162 10.65 -1.45 4.31
N ALA A 163 10.03 -2.63 4.47
CA ALA A 163 8.75 -2.77 5.15
C ALA A 163 8.83 -2.42 6.65
N ILE A 164 7.69 -1.99 7.21
CA ILE A 164 7.56 -1.66 8.64
C ILE A 164 7.75 -2.95 9.46
N GLY A 165 8.55 -2.88 10.53
CA GLY A 165 9.08 -4.03 11.24
C GLY A 165 10.54 -4.23 10.84
N TYR A 166 10.77 -4.78 9.65
CA TYR A 166 12.10 -5.12 9.14
C TYR A 166 13.05 -3.93 9.12
N ARG A 167 12.67 -2.80 8.52
CA ARG A 167 13.57 -1.63 8.42
C ARG A 167 14.05 -1.16 9.80
N GLN A 168 13.16 -1.11 10.78
CA GLN A 168 13.51 -0.68 12.13
C GLN A 168 14.39 -1.72 12.84
N THR A 169 14.10 -3.01 12.63
CA THR A 169 14.90 -4.11 13.15
C THR A 169 16.30 -4.14 12.54
N VAL A 170 16.48 -3.86 11.24
CA VAL A 170 17.81 -3.73 10.61
C VAL A 170 18.64 -2.65 11.31
N LEU A 171 18.07 -1.46 11.55
CA LEU A 171 18.77 -0.37 12.25
C LEU A 171 19.17 -0.76 13.67
N TYR A 172 18.34 -1.55 14.36
CA TYR A 172 18.70 -2.13 15.65
C TYR A 172 19.85 -3.15 15.53
N LEU A 173 19.79 -4.08 14.57
CA LEU A 173 20.82 -5.11 14.36
C LEU A 173 22.19 -4.50 13.99
N LYS A 174 22.19 -3.33 13.37
CA LYS A 174 23.41 -2.55 13.06
C LYS A 174 23.94 -1.74 14.25
N GLY A 175 23.22 -1.70 15.37
CA GLY A 175 23.57 -0.89 16.53
C GLY A 175 23.33 0.61 16.35
N GLU A 176 22.63 1.03 15.28
CA GLU A 176 22.28 2.45 15.07
C GLU A 176 21.17 2.89 16.04
N TRP A 177 20.28 1.97 16.41
CA TRP A 177 19.26 2.16 17.44
C TRP A 177 19.39 1.11 18.53
N ASP A 178 19.03 1.47 19.76
CA ASP A 178 18.75 0.47 20.78
C ASP A 178 17.41 -0.23 20.50
N LYS A 179 17.18 -1.36 21.21
CA LYS A 179 15.97 -2.16 21.05
C LYS A 179 14.71 -1.35 21.37
N ALA A 180 14.72 -0.52 22.42
CA ALA A 180 13.55 0.23 22.86
C ALA A 180 13.12 1.27 21.82
N ILE A 181 14.08 1.98 21.23
CA ILE A 181 13.88 2.93 20.13
C ILE A 181 13.30 2.21 18.93
N ALA A 182 13.90 1.09 18.51
CA ALA A 182 13.39 0.35 17.36
C ALA A 182 11.94 -0.10 17.54
N VAL A 183 11.59 -0.62 18.73
CA VAL A 183 10.21 -1.01 19.06
C VAL A 183 9.24 0.17 19.01
N ASP A 184 9.59 1.31 19.62
CA ASP A 184 8.74 2.51 19.55
C ASP A 184 8.54 2.97 18.09
N LYS A 185 9.61 2.94 17.28
CA LYS A 185 9.54 3.30 15.86
C LYS A 185 8.67 2.35 15.06
N ILE A 186 8.69 1.04 15.34
CA ILE A 186 7.78 0.08 14.69
C ILE A 186 6.33 0.41 15.04
N LYS A 187 6.03 0.63 16.33
CA LYS A 187 4.69 0.99 16.79
C LYS A 187 4.20 2.28 16.14
N GLN A 188 5.02 3.33 16.16
CA GLN A 188 4.72 4.62 15.53
C GLN A 188 4.48 4.49 14.02
N ALA A 189 5.37 3.80 13.30
CA ALA A 189 5.26 3.60 11.86
C ALA A 189 3.99 2.82 11.50
N THR A 190 3.63 1.80 12.28
CA THR A 190 2.42 1.00 12.09
C THR A 190 1.15 1.84 12.30
N ARG A 191 1.10 2.69 13.35
CA ARG A 191 -0.02 3.63 13.57
C ARG A 191 -0.16 4.63 12.41
N ASN A 192 0.96 5.16 11.92
CA ASN A 192 0.99 6.07 10.78
C ASN A 192 0.52 5.37 9.50
N PHE A 193 0.89 4.11 9.31
CA PHE A 193 0.44 3.31 8.18
C PHE A 193 -1.06 3.04 8.23
N ALA A 194 -1.61 2.65 9.38
CA ALA A 194 -3.05 2.46 9.57
C ALA A 194 -3.83 3.74 9.27
N LYS A 195 -3.34 4.90 9.74
CA LYS A 195 -3.92 6.22 9.41
C LYS A 195 -3.92 6.46 7.89
N ARG A 196 -2.82 6.17 7.20
CA ARG A 196 -2.72 6.33 5.74
C ARG A 196 -3.69 5.40 5.01
N GLN A 197 -3.80 4.14 5.42
CA GLN A 197 -4.78 3.20 4.85
C GLN A 197 -6.20 3.72 4.99
N PHE A 198 -6.57 4.19 6.20
CA PHE A 198 -7.89 4.79 6.42
C PHE A 198 -8.17 5.97 5.49
N THR A 199 -7.19 6.89 5.33
CA THR A 199 -7.31 8.02 4.38
C THR A 199 -7.51 7.57 2.94
N TRP A 200 -6.89 6.47 2.52
CA TRP A 200 -7.10 5.91 1.18
C TRP A 200 -8.52 5.38 1.01
N TYR A 201 -8.97 4.50 1.91
CA TYR A 201 -10.30 3.88 1.81
C TYR A 201 -11.44 4.89 2.01
N LYS A 202 -11.24 5.97 2.78
CA LYS A 202 -12.24 7.03 2.93
C LYS A 202 -12.57 7.75 1.61
N LYS A 203 -11.68 7.71 0.63
CA LYS A 203 -11.88 8.30 -0.71
C LYS A 203 -12.67 7.37 -1.65
N MET A 204 -13.03 6.17 -1.21
CA MET A 204 -13.78 5.18 -1.98
C MET A 204 -15.24 5.17 -1.51
N PRO A 205 -16.16 5.83 -2.24
CA PRO A 205 -17.55 6.01 -1.78
C PRO A 205 -18.34 4.70 -1.70
N TYR A 206 -17.88 3.66 -2.39
CA TYR A 206 -18.48 2.32 -2.43
C TYR A 206 -18.10 1.43 -1.23
N VAL A 207 -17.25 1.90 -0.32
CA VAL A 207 -16.87 1.14 0.88
C VAL A 207 -17.98 1.23 1.93
N LYS A 208 -18.59 0.08 2.27
CA LYS A 208 -19.50 -0.05 3.41
C LYS A 208 -18.69 -0.27 4.69
N TRP A 209 -18.79 0.67 5.62
CA TRP A 209 -18.01 0.66 6.86
C TRP A 209 -18.73 -0.05 8.00
N PHE A 210 -18.03 -0.97 8.67
CA PHE A 210 -18.42 -1.60 9.92
C PHE A 210 -17.61 -1.02 11.07
N ASN A 211 -18.31 -0.58 12.11
CA ASN A 211 -17.71 -0.12 13.36
C ASN A 211 -17.43 -1.34 14.23
N LEU A 212 -16.17 -1.52 14.60
CA LEU A 212 -15.75 -2.52 15.57
C LEU A 212 -15.58 -1.86 16.93
N ASP A 213 -16.10 -2.52 17.96
CA ASP A 213 -15.80 -2.24 19.35
C ASP A 213 -14.34 -2.61 19.67
N ALA A 214 -13.82 -2.12 20.80
CA ALA A 214 -12.46 -2.44 21.24
C ALA A 214 -12.22 -3.96 21.35
N GLU A 215 -13.27 -4.69 21.74
CA GLU A 215 -13.39 -6.14 21.71
C GLU A 215 -14.44 -6.54 20.67
N PRO A 216 -14.03 -6.78 19.41
CA PRO A 216 -14.98 -7.03 18.34
C PRO A 216 -15.67 -8.38 18.48
N ASN A 217 -16.99 -8.41 18.31
CA ASN A 217 -17.71 -9.65 18.02
C ASN A 217 -17.62 -9.93 16.51
N TYR A 218 -16.59 -10.68 16.11
CA TYR A 218 -16.37 -10.99 14.70
C TYR A 218 -17.49 -11.82 14.08
N GLU A 219 -18.13 -12.72 14.83
CA GLU A 219 -19.24 -13.53 14.32
C GLU A 219 -20.41 -12.64 13.88
N ASN A 220 -20.79 -11.67 14.72
CA ASN A 220 -21.87 -10.73 14.38
C ASN A 220 -21.51 -9.89 13.15
N VAL A 221 -20.30 -9.31 13.12
CA VAL A 221 -19.85 -8.48 11.99
C VAL A 221 -19.81 -9.30 10.70
N THR A 222 -19.30 -10.53 10.75
CA THR A 222 -19.28 -11.43 9.59
C THR A 222 -20.69 -11.81 9.14
N ALA A 223 -21.63 -12.06 10.06
CA ALA A 223 -23.02 -12.33 9.72
C ALA A 223 -23.67 -11.15 8.99
N GLU A 224 -23.42 -9.91 9.41
CA GLU A 224 -23.93 -8.71 8.73
C GLU A 224 -23.29 -8.50 7.34
N MET A 225 -21.99 -8.79 7.20
CA MET A 225 -21.31 -8.78 5.90
C MET A 225 -21.92 -9.82 4.96
N ILE A 226 -22.13 -11.06 5.43
CA ILE A 226 -22.76 -12.13 4.65
C ILE A 226 -24.17 -11.73 4.21
N LYS A 227 -25.00 -11.18 5.11
CA LYS A 227 -26.33 -10.67 4.77
C LYS A 227 -26.27 -9.65 3.63
N THR A 228 -25.31 -8.73 3.68
CA THR A 228 -25.11 -7.73 2.62
C THR A 228 -24.74 -8.37 1.28
N VAL A 229 -23.86 -9.39 1.30
CA VAL A 229 -23.47 -10.14 0.10
C VAL A 229 -24.66 -10.89 -0.51
N VAL A 230 -25.44 -11.58 0.33
CA VAL A 230 -26.65 -12.32 -0.08
C VAL A 230 -27.69 -11.39 -0.70
N GLU A 231 -27.98 -10.25 -0.05
CA GLU A 231 -28.95 -9.26 -0.55
C GLU A 231 -28.50 -8.64 -1.88
N LYS A 232 -27.21 -8.29 -2.00
CA LYS A 232 -26.67 -7.65 -3.20
C LYS A 232 -26.64 -8.60 -4.40
N PHE A 233 -26.16 -9.82 -4.20
CA PHE A 233 -25.94 -10.78 -5.28
C PHE A 233 -27.07 -11.80 -5.46
N LYS A 234 -28.14 -11.70 -4.64
CA LYS A 234 -29.30 -12.61 -4.66
C LYS A 234 -28.88 -14.08 -4.57
N ILE A 235 -27.88 -14.36 -3.73
CA ILE A 235 -27.38 -15.71 -3.49
C ILE A 235 -28.42 -16.42 -2.61
N GLY A 236 -29.09 -17.42 -3.18
CA GLY A 236 -30.07 -18.27 -2.48
C GLY A 236 -29.44 -19.27 -1.52
#